data_AF-A0A6P0HYG9-F1
#
_entry.id   AF-A0A6P0HYG9-F1
#
_cell.length_a   1.000
_cell.length_b   1.000
_cell.length_c   1.000
_cell.angle_alpha   90.00
_cell.angle_beta   90.00
_cell.angle_gamma   90.00
#
_symmetry.space_group_name_H-M   'P 1'
#
loop_
_entity.id
_entity.type
_entity.pdbx_description
1 polymer ?
#
loop_
_entity_poly.entity_id
_entity_poly.type
_entity_poly.pdbx_seq_one_letter_code
_entity_poly.pdbx_strand_id
1 'polypeptide(L)'
;MTNWWEKVNVSAAVAGVIVGVAGIAITLWNQEIRCLINSSGNNCSKNIFCMKNTRIQAGSSESYDSDWKCVKESTTSDWIELGDDNLWKSYLEFKAESHLKSPNTKICAFYSRLSSDSGNTIKENKCSEKSNNYENKIELGDDTGWINQKLAFTISSPKNYQICLELLKQEKRENPNLGRRPSTGWICNSENPDNYIDLGDDFKYYNQVLKFKIIKQ
;
A
#
# COMPACT_ATOMS: atom_id res chain seq x y z
N MET A 1 63.82 2.78 -5.60
CA MET A 1 63.75 1.86 -4.44
C MET A 1 62.95 2.60 -3.37
N THR A 2 61.76 2.22 -2.93
CA THR A 2 61.06 0.93 -2.86
C THR A 2 59.55 1.18 -2.77
N ASN A 3 58.77 0.38 -3.49
CA ASN A 3 57.31 0.26 -3.36
C ASN A 3 56.92 -0.13 -1.93
N TRP A 4 55.96 0.57 -1.34
CA TRP A 4 55.16 0.04 -0.22
C TRP A 4 53.68 0.15 -0.62
N TRP A 5 53.18 -0.93 -1.20
CA TRP A 5 51.75 -1.19 -1.27
C TRP A 5 51.31 -1.60 0.14
N GLU A 6 50.54 -0.77 0.82
CA GLU A 6 49.76 -1.25 1.97
C GLU A 6 48.68 -2.19 1.43
N LYS A 7 48.81 -3.47 1.78
CA LYS A 7 47.74 -4.45 1.64
C LYS A 7 46.58 -4.04 2.53
N VAL A 8 45.54 -3.47 1.94
CA VAL A 8 44.22 -3.46 2.59
C VAL A 8 43.51 -4.74 2.16
N ASN A 9 43.54 -5.75 3.03
CA ASN A 9 42.66 -6.91 2.89
C ASN A 9 41.23 -6.44 3.15
N VAL A 10 40.43 -6.30 2.09
CA VAL A 10 38.97 -6.24 2.21
C VAL A 10 38.43 -7.57 1.72
N SER A 11 38.24 -8.49 2.67
CA SER A 11 37.46 -9.70 2.45
C SER A 11 36.12 -9.53 3.17
N ALA A 12 35.10 -9.11 2.42
CA ALA A 12 33.70 -9.46 2.67
C ALA A 12 32.88 -9.03 1.44
N ALA A 13 32.75 -9.94 0.49
CA ALA A 13 31.66 -9.88 -0.48
C ALA A 13 30.39 -10.36 0.27
N VAL A 14 29.56 -9.41 0.71
CA VAL A 14 28.17 -9.69 1.05
C VAL A 14 27.33 -9.04 -0.05
N ALA A 15 26.50 -9.88 -0.67
CA ALA A 15 25.74 -9.63 -1.88
C ALA A 15 25.33 -8.16 -2.13
N GLY A 16 25.83 -7.59 -3.23
CA GLY A 16 25.16 -6.49 -3.95
C GLY A 16 25.59 -5.05 -3.65
N VAL A 17 26.55 -4.79 -2.74
CA VAL A 17 26.97 -3.41 -2.45
C VAL A 17 28.27 -3.08 -3.19
N ILE A 18 28.18 -2.23 -4.23
CA ILE A 18 29.34 -1.61 -4.86
C ILE A 18 29.69 -0.36 -4.05
N VAL A 19 30.81 -0.38 -3.33
CA VAL A 19 31.33 0.80 -2.62
C VAL A 19 32.35 1.48 -3.53
N GLY A 20 31.93 2.54 -4.21
CA GLY A 20 32.85 3.46 -4.90
C GLY A 20 33.35 4.52 -3.92
N VAL A 21 34.65 4.52 -3.62
CA VAL A 21 35.27 5.56 -2.78
C VAL A 21 35.82 6.65 -3.68
N ALA A 22 35.15 7.81 -3.73
CA ALA A 22 35.72 9.06 -4.19
C ALA A 22 35.44 10.14 -3.13
N GLY A 23 36.50 10.82 -2.68
CA GLY A 23 36.54 11.97 -1.77
C GLY A 23 35.25 12.39 -1.03
N ILE A 24 35.22 12.15 0.29
CA ILE A 24 34.55 12.92 1.37
C ILE A 24 33.03 13.17 1.24
N ALA A 25 32.28 12.51 0.35
CA ALA A 25 30.82 12.51 0.45
C ALA A 25 30.26 11.14 0.05
N ILE A 26 29.98 10.32 1.07
CA ILE A 26 29.22 9.10 0.89
C ILE A 26 27.73 9.48 0.94
N THR A 27 27.13 9.77 -0.21
CA THR A 27 25.66 9.86 -0.35
C THR A 27 25.09 8.44 -0.47
N LEU A 28 24.94 7.76 0.67
CA LEU A 28 24.25 6.47 0.77
C LEU A 28 22.74 6.67 0.75
N TRP A 29 22.12 6.53 -0.43
CA TRP A 29 20.68 6.38 -0.56
C TRP A 29 20.32 4.89 -0.52
N ASN A 30 20.04 4.38 0.68
CA ASN A 30 19.20 3.20 0.85
C ASN A 30 18.58 3.19 2.25
N GLN A 31 17.26 2.97 2.35
CA GLN A 31 16.55 2.92 3.65
C GLN A 31 17.16 1.89 4.60
N GLU A 32 17.83 0.85 4.07
CA GLU A 32 18.49 -0.20 4.85
C GLU A 32 19.67 0.31 5.71
N ILE A 33 20.32 1.42 5.34
CA ILE A 33 21.50 1.93 6.07
C ILE A 33 21.11 2.82 7.25
N ARG A 34 19.94 3.47 7.23
CA ARG A 34 19.44 4.22 8.40
C ARG A 34 19.22 3.30 9.60
N CYS A 35 18.95 2.02 9.36
CA CYS A 35 18.84 1.00 10.39
C CYS A 35 20.20 0.50 10.93
N LEU A 36 21.28 0.64 10.15
CA LEU A 36 22.62 0.19 10.53
C LEU A 36 23.40 1.22 11.36
N ILE A 37 23.08 2.51 11.25
CA ILE A 37 23.84 3.58 11.92
C ILE A 37 23.40 3.83 13.37
N ASN A 38 22.21 3.40 13.78
CA ASN A 38 21.77 3.48 15.18
C ASN A 38 22.12 2.20 15.95
N SER A 39 23.40 2.03 16.25
CA SER A 39 23.98 1.03 17.15
C SER A 39 23.63 1.27 18.63
N SER A 40 22.33 1.39 18.93
CA SER A 40 21.77 1.26 20.28
C SER A 40 20.41 0.57 20.23
N GLY A 41 20.44 -0.74 20.02
CA GLY A 41 19.49 -1.69 20.64
C GLY A 41 17.99 -1.55 20.38
N ASN A 42 17.52 -0.78 19.40
CA ASN A 42 16.09 -0.67 19.11
C ASN A 42 15.73 -1.34 17.79
N ASN A 43 14.98 -2.44 17.90
CA ASN A 43 14.30 -3.17 16.84
C ASN A 43 13.79 -2.23 15.73
N CYS A 44 14.53 -2.13 14.64
CA CYS A 44 13.97 -1.74 13.36
C CYS A 44 13.07 -2.89 12.89
N SER A 45 11.90 -3.02 13.53
CA SER A 45 10.83 -3.89 13.04
C SER A 45 10.59 -3.45 11.60
N LYS A 46 10.88 -4.34 10.66
CA LYS A 46 10.82 -4.02 9.23
C LYS A 46 9.35 -3.83 8.87
N ASN A 47 9.09 -2.91 7.94
CA ASN A 47 7.77 -2.81 7.34
C ASN A 47 7.38 -4.19 6.77
N ILE A 48 6.11 -4.54 6.89
CA ILE A 48 5.60 -5.84 6.45
C ILE A 48 4.56 -5.71 5.35
N PHE A 49 3.81 -4.61 5.31
CA PHE A 49 2.80 -4.36 4.29
C PHE A 49 2.76 -2.89 3.92
N CYS A 50 2.65 -2.61 2.62
CA CYS A 50 2.59 -1.25 2.10
C CYS A 50 1.44 -1.10 1.11
N MET A 51 0.90 0.10 1.04
CA MET A 51 -0.16 0.47 0.11
C MET A 51 0.04 1.92 -0.37
N LYS A 52 -0.35 2.21 -1.60
CA LYS A 52 -0.46 3.57 -2.14
C LYS A 52 -1.65 3.68 -3.07
N ASN A 53 -2.09 4.90 -3.30
CA ASN A 53 -3.06 5.22 -4.34
C ASN A 53 -2.38 6.03 -5.44
N THR A 54 -2.57 5.59 -6.68
CA THR A 54 -2.15 6.31 -7.88
C THR A 54 -3.40 6.72 -8.64
N ARG A 55 -3.53 7.99 -8.99
CA ARG A 55 -4.66 8.51 -9.77
C ARG A 55 -4.15 9.08 -11.09
N ILE A 56 -4.86 8.81 -12.17
CA ILE A 56 -4.52 9.30 -13.51
C ILE A 56 -5.74 10.03 -14.07
N GLN A 57 -5.57 11.30 -14.45
CA GLN A 57 -6.67 12.10 -14.99
C GLN A 57 -6.99 11.66 -16.43
N ALA A 58 -8.27 11.44 -16.72
CA ALA A 58 -8.73 11.03 -18.03
C ALA A 58 -8.43 12.12 -19.09
N GLY A 59 -7.78 11.73 -20.19
CA GLY A 59 -7.45 12.65 -21.28
C GLY A 59 -6.32 13.65 -20.96
N SER A 60 -5.58 13.44 -19.88
CA SER A 60 -4.48 14.30 -19.43
C SER A 60 -3.24 13.48 -19.05
N SER A 61 -2.08 14.14 -18.97
CA SER A 61 -0.85 13.57 -18.40
C SER A 61 -0.75 13.77 -16.89
N GLU A 62 -1.74 14.44 -16.27
CA GLU A 62 -1.77 14.65 -14.84
C GLU A 62 -1.92 13.33 -14.09
N SER A 63 -1.04 13.13 -13.11
CA SER A 63 -1.07 12.00 -12.21
C SER A 63 -0.83 12.45 -10.78
N TYR A 64 -1.43 11.73 -9.85
CA TYR A 64 -1.25 11.89 -8.42
C TYR A 64 -0.76 10.55 -7.85
N ASP A 65 0.21 10.60 -6.93
CA ASP A 65 0.73 9.44 -6.20
C ASP A 65 0.74 9.79 -4.71
N SER A 66 0.10 8.97 -3.87
CA SER A 66 0.02 9.21 -2.43
C SER A 66 1.31 8.91 -1.66
N ASP A 67 2.35 8.45 -2.35
CA ASP A 67 3.49 7.70 -1.85
C ASP A 67 3.10 6.37 -1.18
N TRP A 68 4.07 5.47 -1.08
CA TRP A 68 3.94 4.25 -0.29
C TRP A 68 3.78 4.56 1.18
N LYS A 69 2.61 4.23 1.74
CA LYS A 69 2.42 4.12 3.19
C LYS A 69 2.73 2.68 3.57
N CYS A 70 3.54 2.49 4.61
CA CYS A 70 4.00 1.18 5.04
C CYS A 70 3.78 1.01 6.54
N VAL A 71 3.44 -0.21 6.95
CA VAL A 71 3.20 -0.54 8.35
C VAL A 71 4.04 -1.73 8.78
N LYS A 72 4.34 -1.75 10.07
CA LYS A 72 4.86 -2.88 10.82
C LYS A 72 3.70 -3.67 11.42
N GLU A 73 4.00 -4.86 11.95
CA GLU A 73 3.03 -5.65 12.70
C GLU A 73 2.37 -4.83 13.81
N SER A 74 1.04 -4.87 13.87
CA SER A 74 0.21 -4.18 14.86
C SER A 74 0.34 -2.65 14.87
N THR A 75 0.87 -2.04 13.81
CA THR A 75 0.88 -0.58 13.62
C THR A 75 -0.10 -0.15 12.52
N THR A 76 -0.59 1.08 12.60
CA THR A 76 -1.49 1.67 11.60
C THR A 76 -0.73 2.54 10.62
N SER A 77 -1.17 2.57 9.37
CA SER A 77 -0.64 3.47 8.34
C SER A 77 -0.99 4.93 8.61
N ASP A 78 -0.38 5.85 7.87
CA ASP A 78 -1.00 7.15 7.63
C ASP A 78 -2.23 7.00 6.72
N TRP A 79 -3.04 8.06 6.62
CA TRP A 79 -4.18 8.09 5.70
C TRP A 79 -3.70 8.15 4.25
N ILE A 80 -4.32 7.34 3.40
CA ILE A 80 -4.17 7.34 1.94
C ILE A 80 -5.39 8.04 1.38
N GLU A 81 -5.18 9.14 0.65
CA GLU A 81 -6.26 9.80 -0.07
C GLU A 81 -6.65 8.96 -1.29
N LEU A 82 -7.92 8.55 -1.33
CA LEU A 82 -8.52 7.90 -2.49
C LEU A 82 -9.00 8.95 -3.50
N GLY A 83 -9.48 10.11 -3.01
CA GLY A 83 -9.88 11.26 -3.80
C GLY A 83 -11.40 11.45 -3.97
N ASP A 84 -11.77 12.52 -4.68
CA ASP A 84 -13.07 12.68 -5.38
C ASP A 84 -12.84 12.19 -6.80
N ASP A 85 -13.54 11.16 -7.23
CA ASP A 85 -13.15 10.46 -8.44
C ASP A 85 -13.28 11.32 -9.71
N ASN A 86 -14.04 12.43 -9.71
CA ASN A 86 -14.38 13.23 -10.92
C ASN A 86 -13.22 13.40 -11.94
N LEU A 87 -13.29 12.63 -13.05
CA LEU A 87 -12.36 12.54 -14.18
C LEU A 87 -11.01 11.84 -13.88
N TRP A 88 -10.92 11.05 -12.81
CA TRP A 88 -9.72 10.31 -12.43
C TRP A 88 -9.97 8.81 -12.46
N LYS A 89 -8.97 8.08 -12.96
CA LYS A 89 -8.84 6.63 -12.75
C LYS A 89 -8.01 6.39 -11.51
N SER A 90 -8.62 5.78 -10.51
CA SER A 90 -8.00 5.52 -9.21
C SER A 90 -7.50 4.08 -9.14
N TYR A 91 -6.26 3.90 -8.68
CA TYR A 91 -5.63 2.60 -8.58
C TYR A 91 -4.99 2.39 -7.21
N LEU A 92 -5.44 1.35 -6.53
CA LEU A 92 -4.84 0.96 -5.27
C LEU A 92 -3.74 -0.08 -5.52
N GLU A 93 -2.53 0.29 -5.14
CA GLU A 93 -1.36 -0.56 -5.25
C GLU A 93 -0.95 -1.06 -3.86
N PHE A 94 -0.55 -2.32 -3.77
CA PHE A 94 -0.16 -2.93 -2.50
C PHE A 94 1.00 -3.90 -2.69
N LYS A 95 1.81 -4.07 -1.64
CA LYS A 95 2.90 -5.04 -1.59
C LYS A 95 3.20 -5.56 -0.19
N ALA A 96 3.67 -6.80 -0.14
CA ALA A 96 4.24 -7.42 1.05
C ALA A 96 5.77 -7.25 1.07
N GLU A 97 6.30 -6.90 2.24
CA GLU A 97 7.73 -6.75 2.45
C GLU A 97 8.37 -8.03 3.04
N SER A 98 9.71 -8.10 2.98
CA SER A 98 10.53 -9.32 3.16
C SER A 98 10.12 -10.30 4.28
N HIS A 99 9.58 -9.84 5.41
CA HIS A 99 9.17 -10.72 6.52
C HIS A 99 7.84 -11.47 6.30
N LEU A 100 7.01 -10.98 5.37
CA LEU A 100 5.84 -11.67 4.83
C LEU A 100 6.12 -12.39 3.52
N LYS A 101 7.31 -12.24 2.92
CA LYS A 101 7.75 -12.98 1.71
C LYS A 101 8.07 -14.45 2.05
N SER A 102 7.13 -15.14 2.67
CA SER A 102 7.10 -16.59 2.71
C SER A 102 6.41 -17.08 1.44
N PRO A 103 6.88 -18.16 0.78
CA PRO A 103 6.24 -18.72 -0.41
C PRO A 103 4.78 -19.15 -0.19
N ASN A 104 4.37 -19.26 1.08
CA ASN A 104 3.02 -19.62 1.50
C ASN A 104 2.21 -18.42 1.99
N THR A 105 2.70 -17.19 1.85
CA THR A 105 1.94 -15.99 2.14
C THR A 105 1.38 -15.38 0.85
N LYS A 106 0.07 -15.15 0.82
CA LYS A 106 -0.64 -14.58 -0.33
C LYS A 106 -1.57 -13.49 0.16
N ILE A 107 -1.38 -12.28 -0.35
CA ILE A 107 -2.27 -11.14 -0.11
C ILE A 107 -3.18 -10.99 -1.32
N CYS A 108 -4.47 -10.82 -1.11
CA CYS A 108 -5.43 -10.55 -2.18
C CYS A 108 -6.24 -9.29 -1.90
N ALA A 109 -6.50 -8.51 -2.93
CA ALA A 109 -7.48 -7.44 -2.96
C ALA A 109 -8.69 -7.91 -3.75
N PHE A 110 -9.87 -7.71 -3.17
CA PHE A 110 -11.16 -7.97 -3.78
C PHE A 110 -11.89 -6.65 -3.93
N TYR A 111 -12.32 -6.36 -5.13
CA TYR A 111 -13.10 -5.17 -5.43
C TYR A 111 -14.33 -5.56 -6.23
N SER A 112 -15.49 -5.00 -5.89
CA SER A 112 -16.70 -5.17 -6.68
C SER A 112 -17.46 -3.88 -6.82
N ARG A 113 -18.03 -3.65 -8.00
CA ARG A 113 -18.80 -2.47 -8.36
C ARG A 113 -20.01 -2.85 -9.21
N LEU A 114 -21.07 -2.07 -9.12
CA LEU A 114 -22.30 -2.24 -9.91
C LEU A 114 -22.44 -1.04 -10.85
N SER A 115 -22.63 -1.28 -12.14
CA SER A 115 -22.93 -0.21 -13.10
C SER A 115 -24.34 0.33 -12.86
N SER A 116 -24.49 1.65 -12.65
CA SER A 116 -25.79 2.31 -12.54
C SER A 116 -26.66 2.08 -13.78
N ASP A 117 -26.03 2.12 -14.95
CA ASP A 117 -26.73 2.18 -16.23
C ASP A 117 -27.17 0.79 -16.69
N SER A 118 -26.31 -0.21 -16.52
CA SER A 118 -26.55 -1.57 -17.00
C SER A 118 -27.02 -2.55 -15.92
N GLY A 119 -26.84 -2.21 -14.64
CA GLY A 119 -27.06 -3.14 -13.53
C GLY A 119 -26.05 -4.30 -13.49
N ASN A 120 -25.01 -4.27 -14.33
CA ASN A 120 -23.99 -5.30 -14.36
C ASN A 120 -23.02 -5.16 -13.18
N THR A 121 -22.74 -6.28 -12.51
CA THR A 121 -21.74 -6.34 -11.45
C THR A 121 -20.39 -6.74 -12.02
N ILE A 122 -19.36 -5.94 -11.74
CA ILE A 122 -17.96 -6.27 -12.01
C ILE A 122 -17.32 -6.70 -10.69
N LYS A 123 -16.55 -7.79 -10.74
CA LYS A 123 -15.77 -8.30 -9.61
C LYS A 123 -14.33 -8.49 -10.05
N GLU A 124 -13.42 -7.89 -9.31
CA GLU A 124 -11.99 -8.00 -9.51
C GLU A 124 -11.35 -8.66 -8.29
N ASN A 125 -10.44 -9.60 -8.54
CA ASN A 125 -9.63 -10.23 -7.52
C ASN A 125 -8.17 -10.23 -8.00
N LYS A 126 -7.31 -9.53 -7.25
CA LYS A 126 -5.89 -9.41 -7.54
C LYS A 126 -5.10 -9.90 -6.35
N CYS A 127 -4.23 -10.87 -6.56
CA CYS A 127 -3.44 -11.46 -5.50
C CYS A 127 -1.96 -11.37 -5.80
N SER A 128 -1.16 -11.17 -4.76
CA SER A 128 0.28 -11.22 -4.86
C SER A 128 0.76 -12.54 -5.44
N GLU A 129 1.43 -12.45 -6.58
CA GLU A 129 2.08 -13.59 -7.21
C GLU A 129 3.22 -14.12 -6.33
N LYS A 130 3.52 -15.42 -6.44
CA LYS A 130 4.56 -16.10 -5.65
C LYS A 130 6.00 -15.65 -5.96
N SER A 131 6.19 -14.77 -6.93
CA SER A 131 7.53 -14.34 -7.38
C SER A 131 7.84 -12.92 -6.90
N ASN A 132 9.12 -12.57 -6.89
CA ASN A 132 9.75 -11.47 -6.14
C ASN A 132 9.21 -10.05 -6.40
N ASN A 133 8.19 -9.88 -7.23
CA ASN A 133 7.52 -8.61 -7.49
C ASN A 133 6.11 -8.63 -6.89
N TYR A 134 5.99 -8.20 -5.63
CA TYR A 134 4.74 -8.23 -4.86
C TYR A 134 3.86 -7.00 -5.11
N GLU A 135 4.18 -6.18 -6.11
CA GLU A 135 3.40 -5.00 -6.46
C GLU A 135 2.18 -5.42 -7.27
N ASN A 136 1.02 -5.28 -6.64
CA ASN A 136 -0.27 -5.61 -7.24
C ASN A 136 -1.10 -4.35 -7.29
N LYS A 137 -1.90 -4.25 -8.34
CA LYS A 137 -2.69 -3.07 -8.65
C LYS A 137 -4.13 -3.51 -8.90
N ILE A 138 -5.08 -2.84 -8.24
CA ILE A 138 -6.51 -2.98 -8.49
C ILE A 138 -7.10 -1.63 -8.88
N GLU A 139 -7.98 -1.63 -9.88
CA GLU A 139 -8.68 -0.43 -10.30
C GLU A 139 -9.87 -0.20 -9.36
N LEU A 140 -9.91 0.97 -8.71
CA LEU A 140 -11.02 1.35 -7.83
C LEU A 140 -12.16 2.03 -8.59
N GLY A 141 -11.98 2.36 -9.86
CA GLY A 141 -13.02 2.95 -10.70
C GLY A 141 -12.56 4.13 -11.54
N ASP A 142 -13.48 4.56 -12.40
CA ASP A 142 -13.58 5.85 -13.09
C ASP A 142 -15.01 6.37 -12.89
N ASP A 143 -15.29 7.67 -12.95
CA ASP A 143 -16.65 8.23 -12.72
C ASP A 143 -17.67 7.93 -13.82
N THR A 144 -17.78 6.67 -14.19
CA THR A 144 -18.71 6.21 -15.22
C THR A 144 -19.99 5.66 -14.60
N GLY A 145 -20.27 5.98 -13.33
CA GLY A 145 -21.55 5.67 -12.68
C GLY A 145 -21.54 4.36 -11.90
N TRP A 146 -20.47 4.08 -11.17
CA TRP A 146 -20.38 2.91 -10.30
C TRP A 146 -21.08 3.13 -8.96
N ILE A 147 -21.92 2.18 -8.59
CA ILE A 147 -22.63 2.16 -7.30
C ILE A 147 -22.27 0.89 -6.51
N ASN A 148 -22.59 0.88 -5.22
CA ASN A 148 -22.34 -0.26 -4.32
C ASN A 148 -20.90 -0.78 -4.39
N GLN A 149 -19.93 0.13 -4.41
CA GLN A 149 -18.51 -0.21 -4.51
C GLN A 149 -17.99 -0.79 -3.20
N LYS A 150 -17.36 -1.97 -3.26
CA LYS A 150 -16.90 -2.72 -2.09
C LYS A 150 -15.45 -3.12 -2.26
N LEU A 151 -14.66 -2.91 -1.21
CA LEU A 151 -13.25 -3.29 -1.18
C LEU A 151 -12.96 -4.18 0.04
N ALA A 152 -12.18 -5.23 -0.17
CA ALA A 152 -11.67 -6.09 0.90
C ALA A 152 -10.24 -6.52 0.58
N PHE A 153 -9.46 -6.75 1.64
CA PHE A 153 -8.14 -7.36 1.56
C PHE A 153 -8.10 -8.62 2.39
N THR A 154 -7.46 -9.68 1.89
CA THR A 154 -7.19 -10.92 2.63
C THR A 154 -5.70 -11.21 2.63
N ILE A 155 -5.25 -11.93 3.64
CA ILE A 155 -3.91 -12.50 3.75
C ILE A 155 -4.01 -13.96 4.20
N SER A 156 -3.64 -14.87 3.32
CA SER A 156 -3.35 -16.26 3.71
C SER A 156 -1.88 -16.32 4.09
N SER A 157 -1.56 -16.77 5.30
CA SER A 157 -0.18 -16.88 5.78
C SER A 157 -0.06 -17.93 6.88
N PRO A 158 1.03 -18.71 6.95
CA PRO A 158 1.27 -19.67 8.03
C PRO A 158 1.39 -19.04 9.42
N LYS A 159 1.57 -17.71 9.47
CA LYS A 159 1.75 -16.94 10.70
C LYS A 159 0.44 -16.35 11.24
N ASN A 160 -0.70 -16.70 10.64
CA ASN A 160 -2.05 -16.24 11.01
C ASN A 160 -2.15 -14.71 11.09
N TYR A 161 -2.02 -14.04 9.95
CA TYR A 161 -2.23 -12.59 9.88
C TYR A 161 -3.66 -12.23 9.48
N GLN A 162 -4.05 -11.00 9.79
CA GLN A 162 -5.22 -10.32 9.24
C GLN A 162 -4.82 -8.95 8.70
N ILE A 163 -5.43 -8.55 7.59
CA ILE A 163 -5.38 -7.17 7.10
C ILE A 163 -6.67 -6.47 7.51
N CYS A 164 -6.52 -5.32 8.15
CA CYS A 164 -7.64 -4.47 8.55
C CYS A 164 -7.61 -3.17 7.77
N LEU A 165 -8.79 -2.73 7.32
CA LEU A 165 -9.02 -1.47 6.67
C LEU A 165 -9.97 -0.60 7.50
N GLU A 166 -9.77 0.70 7.45
CA GLU A 166 -10.70 1.71 7.98
C GLU A 166 -10.87 2.79 6.91
N LEU A 167 -12.13 3.12 6.60
CA LEU A 167 -12.47 4.15 5.64
C LEU A 167 -13.15 5.32 6.34
N LEU A 168 -12.71 6.52 6.00
CA LEU A 168 -13.42 7.76 6.30
C LEU A 168 -13.94 8.33 4.99
N LYS A 169 -15.27 8.53 4.90
CA LYS A 169 -15.92 9.11 3.72
C LYS A 169 -16.65 10.40 4.05
N GLN A 170 -16.52 11.41 3.19
CA GLN A 170 -17.21 12.68 3.33
C GLN A 170 -18.28 12.84 2.25
N GLU A 171 -19.55 12.93 2.65
CA GLU A 171 -20.69 13.09 1.72
C GLU A 171 -20.67 14.44 1.02
N LYS A 172 -20.94 14.43 -0.29
CA LYS A 172 -21.23 15.59 -1.12
C LYS A 172 -22.68 16.03 -0.86
N ARG A 173 -22.95 16.63 0.31
CA ARG A 173 -24.20 17.36 0.50
C ARG A 173 -24.04 18.78 -0.01
N GLU A 174 -25.13 19.40 -0.44
CA GLU A 174 -25.24 20.83 -0.83
C GLU A 174 -24.78 21.84 0.24
N ASN A 175 -24.19 21.37 1.35
CA ASN A 175 -23.69 22.17 2.44
C ASN A 175 -22.22 21.85 2.72
N PRO A 176 -21.27 22.72 2.33
CA PRO A 176 -19.82 22.51 2.48
C PRO A 176 -19.33 22.46 3.95
N ASN A 177 -20.22 22.69 4.93
CA ASN A 177 -19.89 22.73 6.36
C ASN A 177 -20.21 21.45 7.14
N LEU A 178 -20.64 20.35 6.50
CA LEU A 178 -20.83 19.07 7.18
C LEU A 178 -19.52 18.28 7.27
N GLY A 179 -18.61 18.76 8.13
CA GLY A 179 -17.26 18.23 8.35
C GLY A 179 -17.17 16.90 9.10
N ARG A 180 -18.19 16.02 9.04
CA ARG A 180 -18.09 14.68 9.65
C ARG A 180 -17.79 13.64 8.59
N ARG A 181 -16.63 12.99 8.75
CA ARG A 181 -16.28 11.75 8.05
C ARG A 181 -16.66 10.57 8.95
N PRO A 182 -17.86 9.95 8.81
CA PRO A 182 -18.16 8.73 9.56
C PRO A 182 -17.13 7.65 9.22
N SER A 183 -16.52 7.08 10.25
CA SER A 183 -15.66 5.90 10.13
C SER A 183 -16.51 4.65 9.91
N THR A 184 -16.04 3.77 9.04
CA THR A 184 -16.57 2.40 8.92
C THR A 184 -16.24 1.52 10.12
N GLY A 185 -15.37 1.98 11.02
CA GLY A 185 -14.65 1.12 11.94
C GLY A 185 -13.60 0.27 11.21
N TRP A 186 -12.83 -0.49 11.99
CA TRP A 186 -11.86 -1.44 11.45
C TRP A 186 -12.56 -2.71 10.95
N ILE A 187 -12.41 -2.99 9.66
CA ILE A 187 -12.86 -4.22 9.04
C ILE A 187 -11.65 -5.08 8.72
N CYS A 188 -11.56 -6.26 9.34
CA CYS A 188 -10.41 -7.16 9.26
C CYS A 188 -10.78 -8.47 8.58
N ASN A 189 -9.91 -8.96 7.69
CA ASN A 189 -10.03 -10.29 7.10
C ASN A 189 -8.69 -11.04 7.13
N SER A 190 -8.76 -12.36 7.28
CA SER A 190 -7.63 -13.29 7.11
C SER A 190 -7.71 -13.95 5.74
N GLU A 191 -8.39 -15.09 5.60
CA GLU A 191 -8.33 -15.91 4.37
C GLU A 191 -9.45 -15.59 3.37
N ASN A 192 -10.64 -15.25 3.87
CA ASN A 192 -11.83 -14.98 3.08
C ASN A 192 -12.27 -13.52 3.23
N PRO A 193 -12.80 -12.89 2.16
CA PRO A 193 -13.33 -11.54 2.20
C PRO A 193 -14.76 -11.53 2.79
N ASP A 194 -14.92 -12.06 4.00
CA ASP A 194 -16.22 -12.16 4.67
C ASP A 194 -16.80 -10.78 5.00
N ASN A 195 -15.91 -9.80 5.18
CA ASN A 195 -16.27 -8.40 5.39
C ASN A 195 -15.60 -7.49 4.35
N TYR A 196 -16.27 -6.39 4.03
CA TYR A 196 -15.80 -5.40 3.07
C TYR A 196 -16.05 -3.99 3.60
N ILE A 197 -15.18 -3.05 3.21
CA ILE A 197 -15.49 -1.62 3.34
C ILE A 197 -16.40 -1.21 2.17
N ASP A 198 -17.39 -0.40 2.48
CA ASP A 198 -18.28 0.22 1.49
C ASP A 198 -17.73 1.59 1.07
N LEU A 199 -17.12 1.61 -0.13
CA LEU A 199 -16.62 2.81 -0.79
C LEU A 199 -17.78 3.70 -1.28
N GLY A 200 -18.97 3.12 -1.45
CA GLY A 200 -20.18 3.84 -1.77
C GLY A 200 -20.45 3.98 -3.27
N ASP A 201 -21.12 5.07 -3.62
CA ASP A 201 -21.59 5.37 -4.97
C ASP A 201 -20.80 6.55 -5.55
N ASP A 202 -20.55 6.51 -6.85
CA ASP A 202 -19.95 7.62 -7.59
C ASP A 202 -20.75 8.90 -7.36
N PHE A 203 -20.04 10.03 -7.38
CA PHE A 203 -20.58 11.38 -7.16
C PHE A 203 -21.15 11.68 -5.76
N LYS A 204 -21.31 10.67 -4.89
CA LYS A 204 -21.86 10.86 -3.53
C LYS A 204 -20.82 11.32 -2.52
N TYR A 205 -19.53 11.08 -2.74
CA TYR A 205 -18.46 11.41 -1.81
C TYR A 205 -17.31 12.14 -2.52
N TYR A 206 -16.76 13.19 -1.90
CA TYR A 206 -15.68 13.99 -2.49
C TYR A 206 -14.34 13.88 -1.74
N ASN A 207 -14.33 13.21 -0.59
CA ASN A 207 -13.10 13.01 0.16
C ASN A 207 -13.16 11.68 0.89
N GLN A 208 -12.57 10.68 0.27
CA GLN A 208 -12.39 9.35 0.83
C GLN A 208 -10.93 9.17 1.21
N VAL A 209 -10.69 8.77 2.45
CA VAL A 209 -9.36 8.41 2.93
C VAL A 209 -9.37 7.03 3.55
N LEU A 210 -8.37 6.23 3.20
CA LEU A 210 -8.20 4.85 3.62
C LEU A 210 -7.03 4.74 4.59
N LYS A 211 -7.21 3.97 5.66
CA LYS A 211 -6.14 3.57 6.59
C LYS A 211 -6.12 2.06 6.68
N PHE A 212 -4.95 1.52 6.95
CA PHE A 212 -4.80 0.08 7.08
C PHE A 212 -3.85 -0.30 8.22
N LYS A 213 -3.96 -1.55 8.67
CA LYS A 213 -3.01 -2.22 9.54
C LYS A 213 -2.99 -3.71 9.24
N ILE A 214 -1.96 -4.39 9.71
CA ILE A 214 -1.84 -5.84 9.65
C ILE A 214 -1.52 -6.36 11.06
N ILE A 215 -2.26 -7.36 11.48
CA ILE A 215 -2.25 -7.87 12.85
C ILE A 215 -1.98 -9.35 12.81
N LYS A 216 -1.13 -9.83 13.71
CA LYS A 216 -0.95 -11.26 13.95
C LYS A 216 -2.00 -11.74 14.95
N GLN A 217 -2.70 -12.82 14.62
CA GLN A 217 -3.69 -13.45 15.49
C GLN A 217 -3.04 -14.40 16.50
#